data_AF-A0A560BBX5-F1
#
_entry.id   AF-A0A560BBX5-F1
#
_cell.length_a   1.000
_cell.length_b   1.000
_cell.length_c   1.000
_cell.angle_alpha   90.00
_cell.angle_beta   90.00
_cell.angle_gamma   90.00
#
_symmetry.space_group_name_H-M   'P 1'
#
loop_
_entity.id
_entity.type
_entity.pdbx_description
1 polymer ?
#
loop_
_entity_poly.entity_id
_entity_poly.type
_entity_poly.pdbx_seq_one_letter_code
_entity_poly.pdbx_strand_id
1 'polypeptide(L)'
;MNATFDTRDRLRVILPYWIGHNGEHVEDMRRWLAAAAEAGPEAAAKLREAMTRMTQAGEALAAALDLLGGVPGPAAGHTHHDGHHHGHHHGHRHHGHQGHHHERGDQPAE
;
A
#
# COMPACT_ATOMS: atom_id res chain seq x y z
N MET A 1 22.74 -5.88 27.32
CA MET A 1 21.40 -5.38 26.92
C MET A 1 20.98 -6.17 25.70
N ASN A 2 20.19 -7.23 25.87
CA ASN A 2 19.71 -8.01 24.74
C ASN A 2 18.58 -7.21 24.10
N ALA A 3 18.80 -6.67 22.90
CA ALA A 3 17.84 -5.88 22.15
C ALA A 3 16.60 -6.72 21.86
N THR A 4 15.67 -6.72 22.82
CA THR A 4 14.33 -7.24 22.62
C THR A 4 13.70 -6.19 21.74
N PHE A 5 13.46 -6.52 20.48
CA PHE A 5 12.67 -5.67 19.59
C PHE A 5 11.48 -5.13 20.39
N ASP A 6 11.33 -3.81 20.47
CA ASP A 6 10.28 -3.21 21.31
C ASP A 6 8.93 -3.82 20.90
N THR A 7 8.10 -4.16 21.90
CA THR A 7 6.84 -4.87 21.63
C THR A 7 5.94 -4.07 20.69
N ARG A 8 6.00 -2.73 20.77
CA ARG A 8 5.30 -1.84 19.84
C ARG A 8 5.80 -2.04 18.41
N ASP A 9 7.11 -2.03 18.20
CA ASP A 9 7.70 -2.18 16.86
C ASP A 9 7.41 -3.57 16.28
N ARG A 10 7.46 -4.61 17.12
CA ARG A 10 7.06 -5.97 16.71
C ARG A 10 5.59 -6.04 16.29
N LEU A 11 4.69 -5.38 17.04
CA LEU A 11 3.27 -5.33 16.69
C LEU A 11 3.05 -4.62 15.35
N ARG A 12 3.72 -3.49 15.13
CA ARG A 12 3.62 -2.74 13.86
C ARG A 12 4.08 -3.53 12.64
N VAL A 13 4.98 -4.50 12.83
CA VAL A 13 5.43 -5.42 11.77
C VAL A 13 4.43 -6.55 11.52
N ILE A 14 3.86 -7.15 12.58
CA ILE A 14 3.00 -8.35 12.43
C ILE A 14 1.54 -8.03 12.09
N LEU A 15 1.00 -6.90 12.54
CA LEU A 15 -0.41 -6.53 12.30
C LEU A 15 -0.77 -6.45 10.81
N PRO A 16 0.04 -5.82 9.93
CA PRO A 16 -0.24 -5.81 8.48
C PRO A 16 -0.33 -7.21 7.88
N TYR A 17 0.51 -8.15 8.34
CA TYR A 17 0.49 -9.54 7.88
C TYR A 17 -0.82 -10.24 8.27
N TRP A 18 -1.29 -10.09 9.51
CA TRP A 18 -2.56 -10.66 9.94
C TRP A 18 -3.77 -10.03 9.23
N ILE A 19 -3.74 -8.73 8.97
CA ILE A 19 -4.78 -8.05 8.18
C ILE A 19 -4.86 -8.65 6.77
N GLY A 20 -3.71 -8.79 6.11
CA GLY A 20 -3.63 -9.41 4.78
C GLY A 20 -4.15 -10.85 4.79
N HIS A 21 -3.71 -11.65 5.75
CA HIS A 21 -4.13 -13.04 5.88
C HIS A 21 -5.63 -13.20 6.15
N ASN A 22 -6.23 -12.31 6.95
CA ASN A 22 -7.67 -12.30 7.14
C ASN A 22 -8.41 -12.04 5.82
N GLY A 23 -7.90 -11.13 4.99
CA GLY A 23 -8.45 -10.85 3.66
C GLY A 23 -8.38 -12.06 2.72
N GLU A 24 -7.25 -12.77 2.68
CA GLU A 24 -7.08 -13.99 1.89
C GLU A 24 -8.12 -15.05 2.25
N HIS A 25 -8.31 -15.32 3.56
CA HIS A 25 -9.33 -16.26 4.04
C HIS A 25 -10.75 -15.83 3.68
N VAL A 26 -11.07 -14.53 3.75
CA VAL A 26 -12.39 -14.02 3.37
C VAL A 26 -12.67 -14.27 1.88
N GLU A 27 -11.68 -14.02 1.01
CA GLU A 27 -11.83 -14.27 -0.42
C GLU A 27 -11.92 -15.76 -0.75
N ASP A 28 -11.16 -16.61 -0.06
CA ASP A 28 -11.25 -18.06 -0.21
C ASP A 28 -12.64 -18.58 0.23
N MET A 29 -13.13 -18.15 1.39
CA MET A 29 -14.48 -18.50 1.85
C MET A 29 -15.55 -18.03 0.87
N ARG A 30 -15.39 -16.82 0.30
CA ARG A 30 -16.33 -16.30 -0.71
C ARG A 30 -16.43 -17.22 -1.92
N ARG A 31 -15.32 -17.79 -2.39
CA ARG A 31 -15.30 -18.74 -3.53
C ARG A 31 -16.09 -20.01 -3.23
N TRP A 32 -16.12 -20.45 -1.97
CA TRP A 32 -16.82 -21.66 -1.56
C TRP A 32 -18.28 -21.46 -1.19
N LEU A 33 -18.79 -20.23 -1.10
CA LEU A 33 -20.16 -19.95 -0.65
C LEU A 33 -21.24 -20.67 -1.48
N ALA A 34 -21.06 -20.74 -2.81
CA ALA A 34 -22.00 -21.43 -3.68
C ALA A 34 -22.02 -22.94 -3.38
N ALA A 35 -20.85 -23.58 -3.35
CA ALA A 35 -20.73 -25.01 -3.02
C ALA A 35 -21.23 -25.32 -1.60
N ALA A 36 -20.99 -24.42 -0.64
CA ALA A 36 -21.51 -24.55 0.71
C ALA A 36 -23.03 -24.44 0.76
N ALA A 37 -23.66 -23.61 -0.08
CA ALA A 37 -25.11 -23.48 -0.13
C ALA A 37 -25.77 -24.75 -0.71
N GLU A 38 -25.15 -25.37 -1.71
CA GLU A 38 -25.57 -26.68 -2.25
C GLU A 38 -25.40 -27.80 -1.20
N ALA A 39 -24.34 -27.73 -0.39
CA ALA A 39 -24.11 -28.69 0.70
C ALA A 39 -25.05 -28.48 1.91
N GLY A 40 -25.51 -27.25 2.12
CA GLY A 40 -26.47 -26.91 3.17
C GLY A 40 -26.56 -25.39 3.42
N PRO A 41 -27.76 -24.79 3.42
CA PRO A 41 -27.92 -23.34 3.57
C PRO A 41 -27.40 -22.81 4.91
N GLU A 42 -27.45 -23.61 5.98
CA GLU A 42 -26.89 -23.27 7.29
C GLU A 42 -25.36 -23.19 7.27
N ALA A 43 -24.69 -24.07 6.52
CA ALA A 43 -23.23 -24.05 6.37
C ALA A 43 -22.79 -22.77 5.63
N ALA A 44 -23.47 -22.41 4.54
CA ALA A 44 -23.24 -21.15 3.84
C ALA A 44 -23.51 -19.92 4.74
N ALA A 45 -24.54 -19.98 5.59
CA ALA A 45 -24.79 -18.92 6.57
C ALA A 45 -23.63 -18.77 7.57
N LYS A 46 -23.08 -19.88 8.08
CA LYS A 46 -21.93 -19.86 9.00
C LYS A 46 -20.64 -19.37 8.34
N LEU A 47 -20.41 -19.68 7.07
CA LEU A 47 -19.29 -19.11 6.31
C LEU A 47 -19.42 -17.59 6.14
N ARG A 48 -20.61 -17.09 5.79
CA ARG A 48 -20.85 -15.62 5.73
C ARG A 48 -20.62 -14.93 7.07
N GLU A 49 -21.05 -15.56 8.16
CA GLU A 49 -20.81 -15.07 9.51
C GLU A 49 -19.30 -15.03 9.83
N ALA A 50 -18.56 -16.09 9.49
CA ALA A 50 -17.11 -16.14 9.67
C ALA A 50 -16.40 -15.04 8.87
N MET A 51 -16.75 -14.85 7.60
CA MET A 51 -16.21 -13.78 6.76
C MET A 51 -16.44 -12.39 7.38
N THR A 52 -17.64 -12.15 7.91
CA THR A 52 -17.99 -10.89 8.56
C THR A 52 -17.11 -10.66 9.79
N ARG A 53 -16.97 -11.67 10.64
CA ARG A 53 -16.14 -11.59 11.86
C ARG A 53 -14.65 -11.38 11.54
N MET A 54 -14.13 -12.03 10.49
CA MET A 54 -12.74 -11.86 10.06
C MET A 54 -12.49 -10.46 9.48
N THR A 55 -13.46 -9.92 8.75
CA THR A 55 -13.41 -8.54 8.25
C THR A 55 -13.36 -7.54 9.41
N GLN A 56 -14.27 -7.69 10.39
CA GLN A 56 -14.29 -6.86 11.60
C GLN A 56 -13.01 -6.99 12.43
N ALA A 57 -12.44 -8.20 12.51
CA ALA A 57 -11.14 -8.40 13.14
C ALA A 57 -10.04 -7.64 12.39
N GLY A 58 -10.05 -7.67 11.06
CA GLY A 58 -9.14 -6.87 10.22
C GLY A 58 -9.24 -5.37 10.48
N GLU A 59 -10.46 -4.84 10.59
CA GLU A 59 -10.72 -3.42 10.92
C GLU A 59 -10.18 -3.05 12.31
N ALA A 60 -10.41 -3.91 13.31
CA ALA A 60 -9.89 -3.69 14.67
C ALA A 60 -8.34 -3.75 14.71
N LEU A 61 -7.73 -4.65 13.95
CA LEU A 61 -6.27 -4.74 13.80
C LEU A 61 -5.69 -3.50 13.10
N ALA A 62 -6.38 -2.98 12.08
CA ALA A 62 -5.98 -1.74 11.41
C ALA A 62 -6.05 -0.54 12.36
N ALA A 63 -7.13 -0.41 13.13
CA ALA A 63 -7.24 0.62 14.16
C ALA A 63 -6.13 0.52 15.22
N ALA A 64 -5.79 -0.71 15.65
CA ALA A 64 -4.67 -0.94 16.56
C ALA A 64 -3.32 -0.52 15.94
N LEU A 65 -3.10 -0.82 14.67
CA LEU A 65 -1.90 -0.40 13.94
C LEU A 65 -1.77 1.12 13.88
N ASP A 66 -2.87 1.83 13.59
CA ASP A 66 -2.90 3.30 13.57
C ASP A 66 -2.55 3.89 14.94
N LEU A 67 -3.12 3.35 16.03
CA LEU A 67 -2.79 3.75 17.40
C LEU A 67 -1.31 3.50 17.75
N LEU A 68 -0.69 2.49 17.14
CA LEU A 68 0.73 2.18 17.32
C LEU A 68 1.66 3.05 16.45
N GLY A 69 1.11 3.90 15.57
CA GLY A 69 1.86 4.82 14.70
C GLY A 69 1.98 4.33 13.25
N GLY A 70 1.09 3.45 12.80
CA GLY A 70 1.03 2.96 11.42
C GLY A 70 2.11 1.94 11.08
N VAL A 71 2.10 1.47 9.83
CA VAL A 71 3.15 0.60 9.27
C VAL A 71 4.51 1.27 9.47
N PRO A 72 5.54 0.56 9.95
CA PRO A 72 6.88 1.11 10.01
C PRO A 72 7.29 1.58 8.61
N GLY A 73 7.69 2.84 8.47
CA GLY A 73 8.28 3.33 7.22
C GLY A 73 9.52 2.48 6.87
N PRO A 74 9.94 2.45 5.59
CA PRO A 74 11.27 1.92 5.27
C PRO A 74 12.25 2.65 6.20
N ALA A 75 12.99 1.88 7.00
CA ALA A 75 13.90 2.43 7.99
C ALA A 75 14.72 3.54 7.32
N ALA A 76 14.41 4.80 7.66
CA ALA A 76 15.18 5.91 7.16
C ALA A 76 16.59 5.67 7.67
N GLY A 77 17.52 5.43 6.74
CA GLY A 77 18.93 5.32 7.05
C GLY A 77 19.35 6.49 7.93
N HIS A 78 20.21 6.21 8.90
CA HIS A 78 20.90 7.21 9.72
C HIS A 78 21.28 8.43 8.88
N THR A 79 20.55 9.53 9.05
CA THR A 79 20.87 10.81 8.42
C THR A 79 21.83 11.52 9.36
N HIS A 80 23.12 11.49 9.04
CA HIS A 80 24.12 12.29 9.72
C HIS A 80 23.76 13.78 9.55
N HIS A 81 23.67 14.49 10.67
CA HIS A 81 23.67 15.94 10.71
C HIS A 81 25.03 16.45 10.21
N ASP A 82 25.05 17.19 9.10
CA ASP A 82 26.02 18.26 8.88
C ASP A 82 25.34 19.31 8.00
N GLY A 83 25.08 20.47 8.60
CA GLY A 83 24.44 21.59 7.91
C GLY A 83 25.43 22.31 7.00
N HIS A 84 24.92 22.89 5.91
CA HIS A 84 25.38 24.18 5.41
C HIS A 84 24.27 24.86 4.60
N HIS A 85 23.85 26.02 5.07
CA HIS A 85 23.05 26.98 4.32
C HIS A 85 23.90 27.59 3.19
N HIS A 86 23.35 27.68 1.98
CA HIS A 86 23.59 28.83 1.09
C HIS A 86 22.42 28.98 0.12
N GLY A 87 21.57 29.98 0.38
CA GLY A 87 20.72 30.56 -0.66
C GLY A 87 21.52 31.57 -1.47
N HIS A 88 21.37 31.55 -2.80
CA HIS A 88 21.54 32.75 -3.63
C HIS A 88 20.66 32.69 -4.90
N HIS A 89 20.34 33.89 -5.35
CA HIS A 89 19.18 34.34 -6.11
C HIS A 89 19.20 34.10 -7.63
N HIS A 90 18.02 34.33 -8.21
CA HIS A 90 17.61 34.28 -9.62
C HIS A 90 18.41 35.10 -10.66
N GLY A 91 18.43 34.57 -11.91
CA GLY A 91 18.01 35.29 -13.13
C GLY A 91 19.10 35.74 -14.11
N HIS A 92 19.06 35.26 -15.37
CA HIS A 92 19.02 36.08 -16.62
C HIS A 92 19.15 35.27 -17.93
N ARG A 93 18.01 35.19 -18.65
CA ARG A 93 17.70 35.38 -20.08
C ARG A 93 18.75 35.25 -21.24
N HIS A 94 18.31 34.55 -22.31
CA HIS A 94 18.48 34.71 -23.79
C HIS A 94 19.83 34.47 -24.53
N HIS A 95 19.82 33.50 -25.46
CA HIS A 95 20.04 33.61 -26.93
C HIS A 95 19.92 32.18 -27.51
N GLY A 96 19.28 31.82 -28.63
CA GLY A 96 18.88 32.55 -29.83
C GLY A 96 19.53 31.90 -31.07
N HIS A 97 18.70 31.24 -31.91
CA HIS A 97 18.90 30.98 -33.36
C HIS A 97 19.90 29.89 -33.83
N GLN A 98 19.73 29.12 -34.94
CA GLN A 98 18.79 29.12 -36.09
C GLN A 98 18.99 27.85 -36.97
N GLY A 99 17.98 27.46 -37.77
CA GLY A 99 18.12 26.64 -39.00
C GLY A 99 17.32 25.32 -39.03
N HIS A 100 16.00 25.34 -39.27
CA HIS A 100 15.33 25.15 -40.58
C HIS A 100 15.66 23.86 -41.36
N HIS A 101 14.67 22.97 -41.53
CA HIS A 101 14.11 22.69 -42.87
C HIS A 101 12.70 22.05 -42.82
N HIS A 102 11.89 22.50 -43.78
CA HIS A 102 10.50 22.18 -44.16
C HIS A 102 10.46 20.76 -44.81
N GLU A 103 9.41 19.94 -44.79
CA GLU A 103 8.12 20.10 -45.48
C GLU A 103 7.09 19.04 -45.03
N ARG A 104 5.80 19.42 -45.17
CA ARG A 104 4.60 18.59 -44.99
C ARG A 104 4.00 18.24 -46.37
N GLY A 105 3.45 17.04 -46.49
CA GLY A 105 2.42 16.61 -47.48
C GLY A 105 2.14 15.11 -47.21
N ASP A 106 0.99 14.68 -46.68
CA ASP A 106 -0.32 14.46 -47.36
C ASP A 106 -0.13 13.62 -48.66
N GLN A 107 -0.63 12.40 -48.91
CA GLN A 107 -1.81 11.61 -48.50
C GLN A 107 -1.61 10.09 -48.82
N PRO A 108 -2.53 9.18 -48.43
CA PRO A 108 -2.50 7.74 -48.76
C PRO A 108 -3.37 7.38 -49.99
N ALA A 109 -3.06 6.25 -50.67
CA ALA A 109 -3.98 5.26 -51.27
C ALA A 109 -3.24 4.38 -52.30
N GLU A 110 -3.24 3.06 -52.08
CA GLU A 110 -3.86 2.01 -52.93
C GLU A 110 -3.61 0.61 -52.30
#